data_AF-A0A660TZ52-F1
#
_entry.id   AF-A0A660TZ52-F1
#
_cell.length_a   1.000
_cell.length_b   1.000
_cell.length_c   1.000
_cell.angle_alpha   90.00
_cell.angle_beta   90.00
_cell.angle_gamma   90.00
#
_symmetry.space_group_name_H-M   'P 1'
#
loop_
_entity.id
_entity.type
_entity.pdbx_description
1 polymer ?
#
loop_
_entity_poly.entity_id
_entity_poly.type
_entity_poly.pdbx_seq_one_letter_code
_entity_poly.pdbx_strand_id
1 'polypeptide(L)'
;MDPTFFRNIFRRAYEVFSTARSYYHITPDLEIATDISTLSDGELPGVFKNTTDRQVLHVSYGELFKDTDLKDRFFTRLRHSIKEYWSALEAHIGRHLELLRG
;
A
#
# COMPACT_ATOMS: atom_id res chain seq x y z
N MET A 1 -11.60 -0.61 6.24
CA MET A 1 -10.96 -0.16 4.98
C MET A 1 -12.06 0.17 3.99
N ASP A 2 -12.01 1.33 3.33
CA ASP A 2 -12.91 1.70 2.23
C ASP A 2 -12.43 1.01 0.94
N PRO A 3 -13.13 -0.02 0.42
CA PRO A 3 -12.66 -0.84 -0.70
C PRO A 3 -12.47 -0.04 -1.99
N THR A 4 -13.42 0.84 -2.30
CA THR A 4 -13.40 1.68 -3.51
C THR A 4 -12.22 2.63 -3.46
N PHE A 5 -11.99 3.29 -2.32
CA PHE A 5 -10.85 4.18 -2.16
C PHE A 5 -9.52 3.43 -2.27
N PHE A 6 -9.42 2.24 -1.67
CA PHE A 6 -8.22 1.41 -1.76
C PHE A 6 -7.91 0.99 -3.20
N ARG A 7 -8.92 0.54 -3.96
CA ARG A 7 -8.75 0.19 -5.39
C ARG A 7 -8.24 1.37 -6.21
N ASN A 8 -8.72 2.58 -5.92
CA ASN A 8 -8.26 3.79 -6.60
C ASN A 8 -6.79 4.11 -6.28
N ILE A 9 -6.39 4.03 -5.01
CA ILE A 9 -4.98 4.20 -4.60
C ILE A 9 -4.09 3.15 -5.28
N PHE A 10 -4.51 1.89 -5.28
CA PHE A 10 -3.73 0.79 -5.87
C PHE A 10 -3.53 0.98 -7.37
N ARG A 11 -4.59 1.27 -8.13
CA ARG A 11 -4.45 1.56 -9.58
C ARG A 11 -3.54 2.75 -9.83
N ARG A 12 -3.74 3.84 -9.07
CA ARG A 12 -2.92 5.04 -9.19
C ARG A 12 -1.45 4.76 -8.89
N ALA A 13 -1.15 3.88 -7.93
CA ALA A 13 0.20 3.48 -7.59
C ALA A 13 0.92 2.86 -8.78
N TYR A 14 0.23 1.98 -9.52
CA TYR A 14 0.74 1.36 -10.74
C TYR A 14 0.90 2.36 -11.90
N GLU A 15 -0.01 3.34 -12.04
CA GLU A 15 0.09 4.40 -13.05
C GLU A 15 1.33 5.28 -12.83
N VAL A 16 1.61 5.66 -11.58
CA VAL A 16 2.74 6.56 -11.23
C VAL A 16 4.05 5.80 -10.97
N PHE A 17 4.02 4.46 -10.98
CA PHE A 17 5.16 3.62 -10.63
C PHE A 17 6.38 3.87 -11.53
N SER A 18 6.16 4.06 -12.83
CA SER A 18 7.23 4.34 -13.79
C SER A 18 8.01 5.61 -13.44
N THR A 19 7.31 6.66 -12.99
CA THR A 19 7.90 7.90 -12.49
C THR A 19 8.58 7.68 -11.13
N ALA A 20 7.90 7.00 -10.21
CA ALA A 20 8.39 6.75 -8.86
C ALA A 20 9.68 5.91 -8.84
N ARG A 21 9.83 4.95 -9.77
CA ARG A 21 11.02 4.11 -9.89
C ARG A 21 12.30 4.91 -10.21
N SER A 22 12.21 6.11 -10.77
CA SER A 22 13.40 6.94 -11.03
C SER A 22 14.17 7.32 -9.75
N TYR A 23 13.51 7.31 -8.60
CA TYR A 23 14.11 7.65 -7.30
C TYR A 23 14.61 6.42 -6.51
N TYR A 24 14.30 5.19 -6.96
CA TYR A 24 14.58 3.96 -6.23
C TYR A 24 15.18 2.88 -7.14
N HIS A 25 16.30 2.28 -6.73
CA HIS A 25 16.86 1.11 -7.42
C HIS A 25 16.06 -0.16 -7.07
N ILE A 26 14.84 -0.27 -7.60
CA ILE A 26 14.03 -1.49 -7.51
C ILE A 26 13.61 -1.97 -8.90
N THR A 27 13.47 -3.29 -9.03
CA THR A 27 12.99 -3.96 -10.25
C THR A 27 11.95 -5.00 -9.85
N PRO A 28 10.74 -4.58 -9.43
CA PRO A 28 9.68 -5.53 -9.11
C PRO A 28 9.32 -6.34 -10.35
N ASP A 29 9.01 -7.61 -10.13
CA ASP A 29 8.48 -8.48 -11.17
C ASP A 29 6.99 -8.16 -11.37
N LEU A 30 6.68 -7.42 -12.44
CA LEU A 30 5.32 -7.00 -12.75
C LEU A 30 4.46 -8.14 -13.31
N GLU A 31 5.04 -9.28 -13.69
CA GLU A 31 4.27 -10.43 -14.18
C GLU A 31 3.44 -11.07 -13.07
N ILE A 32 3.90 -10.95 -11.82
CA ILE A 32 3.16 -11.42 -10.64
C ILE A 32 2.28 -10.33 -10.02
N ALA A 33 2.10 -9.17 -10.66
CA ALA A 33 1.25 -8.10 -10.16
C ALA A 33 -0.21 -8.57 -10.00
N THR A 34 -0.85 -8.21 -8.89
CA THR A 34 -2.23 -8.62 -8.66
C THR A 34 -3.18 -7.78 -9.52
N ASP A 35 -4.01 -8.43 -10.34
CA ASP A 35 -5.15 -7.76 -10.97
C ASP A 35 -6.24 -7.48 -9.92
N ILE A 36 -6.17 -6.30 -9.33
CA ILE A 36 -7.10 -5.86 -8.29
C ILE A 36 -8.56 -5.82 -8.78
N SER A 37 -8.84 -5.81 -10.08
CA SER A 37 -10.22 -5.83 -10.58
C SER A 37 -10.91 -7.17 -10.36
N THR A 38 -10.14 -8.25 -10.22
CA THR A 38 -10.63 -9.62 -10.02
C THR A 38 -10.96 -9.94 -8.56
N LEU A 39 -10.41 -9.17 -7.62
CA LEU A 39 -10.61 -9.39 -6.19
C LEU A 39 -11.96 -8.89 -5.71
N SER A 40 -12.64 -9.64 -4.85
CA SER A 40 -13.74 -9.13 -4.04
C SER A 40 -13.23 -8.17 -2.94
N ASP A 41 -14.13 -7.40 -2.34
CA ASP A 41 -13.75 -6.43 -1.31
C ASP A 41 -13.08 -7.07 -0.08
N GLY A 42 -13.47 -8.30 0.27
CA GLY A 42 -12.87 -9.07 1.37
C GLY A 42 -11.46 -9.58 1.06
N GLU A 43 -11.10 -9.70 -0.22
CA GLU A 43 -9.80 -10.22 -0.67
C GLU A 43 -8.75 -9.12 -0.84
N LEU A 44 -9.16 -7.85 -0.88
CA LEU A 44 -8.29 -6.69 -1.05
C LEU A 44 -7.09 -6.65 -0.09
N PRO A 45 -7.21 -6.99 1.22
CA PRO A 45 -6.04 -7.03 2.10
C PRO A 45 -4.98 -8.07 1.67
N GLY A 46 -5.35 -9.05 0.85
CA GLY A 46 -4.47 -10.08 0.32
C GLY A 46 -3.33 -9.53 -0.55
N VAL A 47 -3.51 -8.36 -1.20
CA VAL A 47 -2.45 -7.76 -2.03
C VAL A 47 -1.19 -7.44 -1.21
N PHE A 48 -1.31 -7.20 0.09
CA PHE A 48 -0.17 -6.98 0.98
C PHE A 48 0.66 -8.25 1.24
N LYS A 49 0.26 -9.42 0.74
CA LYS A 49 1.09 -10.64 0.75
C LYS A 49 1.98 -10.74 -0.49
N ASN A 50 1.65 -10.02 -1.55
CA ASN A 50 2.40 -10.01 -2.80
C ASN A 50 3.57 -9.01 -2.71
N THR A 51 4.80 -9.50 -2.90
CA THR A 51 6.00 -8.67 -2.79
C THR A 51 6.04 -7.55 -3.84
N THR A 52 5.61 -7.81 -5.07
CA THR A 52 5.54 -6.80 -6.14
C THR A 52 4.57 -5.69 -5.79
N ASP A 53 3.34 -6.03 -5.39
CA ASP A 53 2.33 -5.04 -5.02
C ASP A 53 2.81 -4.17 -3.84
N ARG A 54 3.43 -4.79 -2.84
CA ARG A 54 4.02 -4.06 -1.71
C ARG A 54 5.11 -3.08 -2.16
N GLN A 55 5.99 -3.50 -3.06
CA GLN A 55 7.06 -2.63 -3.55
C GLN A 55 6.51 -1.46 -4.36
N VAL A 56 5.55 -1.72 -5.25
CA VAL A 56 4.89 -0.68 -6.05
C VAL A 56 4.23 0.35 -5.13
N LEU A 57 3.43 -0.07 -4.16
CA LEU A 57 2.82 0.82 -3.17
C LEU A 57 3.87 1.59 -2.34
N HIS A 58 4.95 0.91 -1.95
CA HIS A 58 5.99 1.48 -1.09
C HIS A 58 6.81 2.58 -1.76
N VAL A 59 7.08 2.51 -3.06
CA VAL A 59 7.86 3.57 -3.74
C VAL A 59 6.98 4.66 -4.33
N SER A 60 5.72 4.36 -4.64
CA SER A 60 4.82 5.29 -5.32
C SER A 60 4.17 6.32 -4.39
N TYR A 61 4.24 6.18 -3.06
CA TYR A 61 3.57 7.09 -2.13
C TYR A 61 3.94 8.57 -2.34
N GLY A 62 5.20 8.86 -2.69
CA GLY A 62 5.66 10.22 -2.94
C GLY A 62 4.98 10.86 -4.15
N GLU A 63 4.84 10.10 -5.24
CA GLU A 63 4.13 10.54 -6.44
C GLU A 63 2.60 10.57 -6.22
N LEU A 64 2.06 9.58 -5.50
CA LEU A 64 0.64 9.52 -5.14
C LEU A 64 0.20 10.76 -4.38
N PHE A 65 0.97 11.19 -3.38
CA PHE A 65 0.61 12.32 -2.52
C PHE A 65 1.00 13.70 -3.07
N LYS A 66 1.46 13.79 -4.33
CA LYS A 66 1.46 15.07 -5.05
C LYS A 66 0.05 15.54 -5.38
N ASP A 67 -0.89 14.61 -5.51
CA ASP A 67 -2.32 14.92 -5.52
C ASP A 67 -2.77 15.23 -4.08
N THR A 68 -3.05 16.51 -3.82
CA THR A 68 -3.42 17.00 -2.50
C THR A 68 -4.80 16.55 -2.07
N ASP A 69 -5.77 16.40 -2.99
CA ASP A 69 -7.10 15.86 -2.67
C ASP A 69 -6.99 14.40 -2.22
N LEU A 70 -6.23 13.60 -2.98
CA LEU A 70 -6.00 12.20 -2.66
C LEU A 70 -5.32 12.04 -1.29
N LYS A 71 -4.30 12.86 -1.03
CA LYS A 71 -3.59 12.92 0.24
C LYS A 71 -4.53 13.26 1.40
N ASP A 72 -5.33 14.31 1.27
CA ASP A 72 -6.24 14.74 2.34
C ASP A 72 -7.32 13.70 2.63
N ARG A 73 -7.87 13.07 1.59
CA ARG A 73 -8.83 11.97 1.71
C ARG A 73 -8.23 10.73 2.36
N PHE A 74 -6.96 10.43 2.07
CA PHE A 74 -6.22 9.34 2.70
C PHE A 74 -6.04 9.59 4.20
N PHE A 75 -5.48 10.75 4.57
CA PHE A 75 -5.24 11.07 5.97
C PHE A 75 -6.52 11.22 6.79
N THR A 76 -7.60 11.72 6.17
CA THR A 76 -8.92 11.76 6.82
C THR A 76 -9.39 10.35 7.19
N ARG A 77 -9.35 9.40 6.24
CA ARG A 77 -9.70 7.99 6.49
C ARG A 77 -8.79 7.32 7.52
N LEU A 78 -7.48 7.59 7.46
CA LEU A 78 -6.51 7.07 8.42
C LEU A 78 -6.83 7.55 9.83
N ARG A 79 -7.13 8.84 10.02
CA ARG A 79 -7.52 9.40 11.33
C ARG A 79 -8.82 8.79 11.85
N HIS A 80 -9.79 8.51 10.98
CA HIS A 80 -11.01 7.80 11.37
C HIS A 80 -10.75 6.37 11.85
N SER A 81 -9.71 5.70 11.33
CA SER A 81 -9.34 4.33 11.69
C SER A 81 -8.01 4.25 12.46
N ILE A 82 -7.73 5.26 13.31
CA ILE A 82 -6.42 5.40 13.92
C ILE A 82 -6.09 4.27 14.90
N LYS A 83 -7.11 3.71 15.57
CA LYS A 83 -6.94 2.60 16.51
C LYS A 83 -6.52 1.33 15.77
N GLU A 84 -7.19 1.02 14.67
CA GLU A 84 -6.87 -0.11 13.80
C GLU A 84 -5.46 0.03 13.20
N TYR A 85 -5.09 1.26 12.82
CA TYR A 85 -3.73 1.56 12.37
C TYR A 85 -2.69 1.28 13.45
N TRP A 86 -2.92 1.74 14.69
CA TRP A 86 -2.00 1.47 15.80
C TRP A 86 -1.89 -0.02 16.12
N SER A 87 -3.00 -0.77 16.17
CA SER A 87 -2.96 -2.22 16.37
C SER A 87 -2.21 -2.94 15.25
N ALA A 88 -2.37 -2.50 14.00
CA ALA A 88 -1.61 -3.04 12.87
C ALA A 88 -0.11 -2.74 12.98
N LEU A 89 0.26 -1.53 13.43
CA LEU A 89 1.64 -1.13 13.66
C LEU A 89 2.27 -1.98 14.77
N GLU A 90 1.60 -2.10 15.91
CA GLU A 90 2.05 -2.92 17.05
C GLU A 90 2.27 -4.38 16.62
N ALA A 91 1.30 -4.99 15.93
CA ALA A 91 1.43 -6.35 15.46
C ALA A 91 2.55 -6.52 14.42
N HIS A 92 2.72 -5.57 13.51
CA HIS A 92 3.75 -5.67 12.45
C HIS A 92 5.15 -5.47 13.03
N ILE A 93 5.39 -4.37 13.74
CA ILE A 93 6.69 -4.04 14.31
C ILE A 93 7.05 -5.00 15.46
N GLY A 94 6.07 -5.39 16.28
CA GLY A 94 6.25 -6.39 17.34
C GLY A 94 6.82 -7.69 16.81
N ARG A 95 6.28 -8.25 15.71
CA ARG A 95 6.84 -9.44 15.05
C ARG A 95 8.29 -9.24 14.62
N HIS A 96 8.65 -8.08 14.07
CA HIS A 96 10.05 -7.80 13.71
C HIS A 96 10.96 -7.79 14.94
N LEU A 97 10.51 -7.18 16.04
CA LEU A 97 11.28 -7.15 17.30
C LEU A 97 11.44 -8.55 17.90
N GLU A 98 10.41 -9.39 17.85
CA GLU A 98 10.49 -10.78 18.30
C GLU A 98 11.49 -11.59 17.48
N LEU A 99 11.48 -11.45 16.15
CA LEU A 99 12.44 -12.10 15.25
C LEU A 99 13.89 -11.66 15.48
N LEU A 100 14.13 -10.45 16.01
CA LEU A 100 15.47 -9.97 16.38
C LEU A 100 15.95 -10.47 17.74
N ARG A 101 15.04 -10.94 18.59
CA ARG A 101 15.36 -11.48 19.93
C ARG A 101 15.63 -12.99 19.92
N GLY A 102 15.53 -13.63 18.75
CA GLY A 102 15.86 -15.03 18.50
C GLY A 102 17.26 -15.19 17.93
#